data_AF-A0A3D5BLT7-F1
#
_entry.id   AF-A0A3D5BLT7-F1
#
_cell.length_a   1.000
_cell.length_b   1.000
_cell.length_c   1.000
_cell.angle_alpha   90.00
_cell.angle_beta   90.00
_cell.angle_gamma   90.00
#
_symmetry.space_group_name_H-M   'P 1'
#
loop_
_entity.id
_entity.type
_entity.pdbx_description
1 polymer ?
#
loop_
_entity_poly.entity_id
_entity_poly.type
_entity_poly.pdbx_seq_one_letter_code
_entity_poly.pdbx_strand_id
1 'polypeptide(L)'
;MSSAGAARLRRSRLLGPGLLAGRLESISMDELKIVLEREIGAAAGQAGTIEPWHSFWHHRPELNFPPKTIRELADYQGGKHLALACTQTELSAAAQKKLLNSWCEYLPQLQQVEFLWLQSRVPQQLFDAACAMPKLKGLYIKWGGMTSAAAISAAGQLTYLHLGSTPSLQPLDVLSELTQLRWLELENIRASHDLSFLTPLTALRGLSLTGDSNSLKTLKLNSIAPLLSLKQLQWLQLQTVDIEDQSLELIAMLPALKQLLLSNTFPMAEIALLAGRRPDIHCDLFQPCSEVVSWTKCKKCQNATMVMLTGKGTPWLCTSCDWARISRHQDEFRRIVQNAAL
;
A
#
# COMPACT_ATOMS: atom_id res chain seq x y z
N MET A 1 -25.90 -8.07 -28.28
CA MET A 1 -24.90 -8.65 -29.22
C MET A 1 -23.52 -8.27 -28.69
N SER A 2 -23.09 -8.86 -27.57
CA SER A 2 -22.13 -9.97 -27.50
C SER A 2 -20.73 -9.64 -28.02
N SER A 3 -19.79 -9.43 -27.10
CA SER A 3 -18.54 -10.19 -27.12
C SER A 3 -17.92 -10.20 -25.71
N ALA A 4 -17.94 -11.38 -25.11
CA ALA A 4 -17.18 -11.72 -23.93
C ALA A 4 -15.72 -11.97 -24.34
N GLY A 5 -14.76 -11.38 -23.61
CA GLY A 5 -13.33 -11.65 -23.75
C GLY A 5 -12.81 -12.32 -22.49
N ALA A 6 -12.71 -13.65 -22.52
CA ALA A 6 -12.32 -14.49 -21.40
C ALA A 6 -10.86 -14.27 -20.97
N ALA A 7 -10.64 -13.98 -19.69
CA ALA A 7 -9.35 -14.07 -19.04
C ALA A 7 -8.97 -15.55 -18.85
N ARG A 8 -7.95 -16.03 -19.56
CA ARG A 8 -7.32 -17.33 -19.31
C ARG A 8 -6.15 -17.16 -18.36
N LEU A 9 -6.38 -17.41 -17.07
CA LEU A 9 -5.34 -17.77 -16.11
C LEU A 9 -4.74 -19.12 -16.54
N ARG A 10 -3.44 -19.13 -16.87
CA ARG A 10 -2.68 -20.37 -17.02
C ARG A 10 -1.60 -20.43 -15.95
N ARG A 11 -1.76 -21.44 -15.08
CA ARG A 11 -0.80 -21.93 -14.10
C ARG A 11 0.58 -22.13 -14.77
N SER A 12 1.60 -21.39 -14.34
CA SER A 12 3.00 -21.74 -14.57
C SER A 12 3.46 -22.61 -13.40
N ARG A 13 3.94 -23.82 -13.70
CA ARG A 13 4.61 -24.68 -12.73
C ARG A 13 6.01 -24.13 -12.49
N LEU A 14 6.28 -23.71 -11.26
CA LEU A 14 7.61 -23.39 -10.76
C LEU A 14 8.44 -24.69 -10.62
N LEU A 15 9.68 -24.67 -11.11
CA LEU A 15 10.70 -25.65 -10.77
C LEU A 15 11.97 -24.91 -10.33
N GLY A 16 12.18 -24.89 -9.00
CA GLY A 16 13.44 -24.65 -8.27
C GLY A 16 13.90 -23.19 -8.11
N PRO A 17 14.31 -22.75 -6.90
CA PRO A 17 15.07 -23.53 -5.91
C PRO A 17 14.34 -23.78 -4.58
N GLY A 18 14.68 -24.90 -3.92
CA GLY A 18 14.34 -25.20 -2.53
C GLY A 18 12.86 -25.48 -2.26
N LEU A 19 12.49 -26.77 -2.24
CA LEU A 19 11.16 -27.23 -1.79
C LEU A 19 10.74 -26.66 -0.42
N LEU A 20 11.70 -26.23 0.40
CA LEU A 20 11.50 -25.62 1.71
C LEU A 20 11.16 -24.13 1.63
N ALA A 21 11.80 -23.34 0.75
CA ALA A 21 11.53 -21.91 0.60
C ALA A 21 10.13 -21.67 0.02
N GLY A 22 9.78 -22.36 -1.08
CA GLY A 22 8.42 -22.28 -1.64
C GLY A 22 7.33 -22.80 -0.69
N ARG A 23 7.66 -23.73 0.22
CA ARG A 23 6.74 -24.22 1.25
C ARG A 23 6.59 -23.20 2.39
N LEU A 24 7.67 -22.57 2.84
CA LEU A 24 7.62 -21.51 3.86
C LEU A 24 6.88 -20.25 3.35
N GLU A 25 7.14 -19.84 2.11
CA GLU A 25 6.40 -18.75 1.46
C GLU A 25 4.89 -19.08 1.38
N SER A 26 4.52 -20.29 0.95
CA SER A 26 3.10 -20.69 0.86
C SER A 26 2.36 -20.64 2.21
N ILE A 27 2.99 -21.15 3.28
CA ILE A 27 2.41 -21.14 4.64
C ILE A 27 2.30 -19.71 5.18
N SER A 28 3.36 -18.90 4.99
CA SER A 28 3.42 -17.49 5.40
C SER A 28 2.30 -16.65 4.77
N MET A 29 1.99 -16.93 3.50
CA MET A 29 0.95 -16.24 2.73
C MET A 29 -0.46 -16.66 3.14
N ASP A 30 -0.68 -17.94 3.44
CA ASP A 30 -1.96 -18.42 3.96
C ASP A 30 -2.29 -17.80 5.33
N GLU A 31 -1.30 -17.65 6.21
CA GLU A 31 -1.48 -16.99 7.51
C GLU A 31 -1.86 -15.52 7.36
N LEU A 32 -1.15 -14.76 6.52
CA LEU A 32 -1.45 -13.35 6.26
C LEU A 32 -2.84 -13.20 5.63
N LYS A 33 -3.18 -14.07 4.69
CA LYS A 33 -4.51 -14.12 4.07
C LYS A 33 -5.61 -14.30 5.10
N ILE A 34 -5.48 -15.26 6.01
CA ILE A 34 -6.47 -15.50 7.08
C ILE A 34 -6.65 -14.25 7.97
N VAL A 35 -5.54 -13.58 8.32
CA VAL A 35 -5.60 -12.35 9.13
C VAL A 35 -6.33 -11.24 8.39
N LEU A 36 -5.98 -11.02 7.12
CA LEU A 36 -6.63 -10.03 6.25
C LEU A 36 -8.10 -10.33 6.04
N GLU A 37 -8.47 -11.58 5.73
CA GLU A 37 -9.85 -12.03 5.56
C GLU A 37 -10.68 -11.78 6.81
N ARG A 38 -10.11 -11.99 8.00
CA ARG A 38 -10.80 -11.69 9.25
C ARG A 38 -10.99 -10.19 9.46
N GLU A 39 -9.95 -9.38 9.26
CA GLU A 39 -10.02 -7.93 9.49
C GLU A 39 -10.94 -7.23 8.48
N ILE A 40 -10.82 -7.58 7.19
CA ILE A 40 -11.66 -7.03 6.11
C ILE A 40 -13.06 -7.62 6.16
N GLY A 41 -13.22 -8.91 6.48
CA GLY A 41 -14.53 -9.51 6.67
C GLY A 41 -15.31 -8.86 7.81
N ALA A 42 -14.62 -8.54 8.91
CA ALA A 42 -15.21 -7.78 10.03
C ALA A 42 -15.55 -6.33 9.63
N ALA A 43 -14.73 -5.69 8.80
CA ALA A 43 -14.99 -4.35 8.28
C ALA A 43 -16.14 -4.34 7.28
N ALA A 44 -16.09 -5.12 6.22
CA ALA A 44 -17.12 -5.18 5.16
C ALA A 44 -18.44 -5.81 5.63
N GLY A 45 -18.42 -6.61 6.70
CA GLY A 45 -19.59 -7.35 7.19
C GLY A 45 -19.88 -8.63 6.39
N GLN A 46 -18.96 -9.07 5.54
CA GLN A 46 -19.09 -10.27 4.70
C GLN A 46 -17.71 -10.83 4.30
N ALA A 47 -17.63 -12.15 4.10
CA ALA A 47 -16.41 -12.83 3.68
C ALA A 47 -16.16 -12.70 2.18
N GLY A 48 -14.89 -12.64 1.77
CA GLY A 48 -14.47 -12.62 0.37
C GLY A 48 -13.06 -13.17 0.20
N THR A 49 -12.69 -13.49 -1.04
CA THR A 49 -11.31 -13.91 -1.35
C THR A 49 -10.37 -12.73 -1.27
N ILE A 50 -9.33 -12.84 -0.45
CA ILE A 50 -8.32 -11.80 -0.33
C ILE A 50 -6.98 -12.35 -0.77
N GLU A 51 -6.32 -11.60 -1.66
CA GLU A 51 -4.96 -11.88 -2.04
C GLU A 51 -3.99 -11.22 -1.07
N PRO A 52 -2.87 -11.87 -0.68
CA PRO A 52 -2.00 -11.34 0.37
C PRO A 52 -1.30 -10.02 0.01
N TRP A 53 -1.18 -9.70 -1.29
CA TRP A 53 -0.66 -8.40 -1.74
C TRP A 53 -1.70 -7.27 -1.70
N HIS A 54 -2.99 -7.56 -1.47
CA HIS A 54 -4.01 -6.53 -1.32
C HIS A 54 -3.83 -5.78 0.00
N SER A 55 -3.79 -4.45 -0.06
CA SER A 55 -3.90 -3.62 1.14
C SER A 55 -5.29 -3.72 1.77
N PHE A 56 -5.46 -3.23 3.00
CA PHE A 56 -6.77 -3.19 3.65
C PHE A 56 -7.78 -2.43 2.79
N TRP A 57 -7.38 -1.28 2.24
CA TRP A 57 -8.25 -0.40 1.45
C TRP A 57 -8.40 -0.80 -0.03
N HIS A 58 -7.88 -1.96 -0.45
CA HIS A 58 -8.03 -2.44 -1.81
C HIS A 58 -9.52 -2.50 -2.23
N HIS A 59 -9.79 -2.05 -3.45
CA HIS A 59 -11.12 -1.94 -4.01
C HIS A 59 -11.72 -3.33 -4.29
N ARG A 60 -12.80 -3.65 -3.58
CA ARG A 60 -13.48 -4.96 -3.61
C ARG A 60 -14.98 -4.77 -3.88
N PRO A 61 -15.39 -4.64 -5.15
CA PRO A 61 -16.80 -4.46 -5.54
C PRO A 61 -17.72 -5.55 -5.01
N GLU A 62 -17.24 -6.80 -5.03
CA GLU A 62 -17.95 -7.97 -4.52
C GLU A 62 -18.25 -7.88 -3.03
N LEU A 63 -17.46 -7.10 -2.28
CA LEU A 63 -17.67 -6.83 -0.86
C LEU A 63 -18.34 -5.48 -0.57
N ASN A 64 -18.74 -4.72 -1.59
CA ASN A 64 -19.22 -3.35 -1.45
C ASN A 64 -18.26 -2.48 -0.62
N PHE A 65 -16.96 -2.61 -0.91
CA PHE A 65 -15.87 -1.97 -0.18
C PHE A 65 -14.92 -1.25 -1.15
N PRO A 66 -15.06 0.07 -1.33
CA PRO A 66 -16.00 0.99 -0.69
C PRO A 66 -17.45 0.76 -1.13
N PRO A 67 -18.43 1.26 -0.34
CA PRO A 67 -19.81 1.28 -0.78
C PRO A 67 -20.01 2.26 -1.94
N LYS A 68 -21.20 2.24 -2.56
CA LYS A 68 -21.59 3.25 -3.55
C LYS A 68 -21.37 4.66 -3.01
N THR A 69 -20.57 5.44 -3.72
CA THR A 69 -20.32 6.85 -3.40
C THR A 69 -21.59 7.68 -3.59
N ILE A 70 -21.92 8.47 -2.58
CA ILE A 70 -23.04 9.42 -2.61
C ILE A 70 -22.54 10.86 -2.58
N ARG A 71 -23.43 11.78 -2.95
CA ARG A 71 -23.15 13.21 -2.91
C ARG A 71 -24.10 13.94 -1.99
N GLU A 72 -25.40 13.72 -2.11
CA GLU A 72 -26.38 14.46 -1.32
C GLU A 72 -26.62 13.76 0.02
N LEU A 73 -26.93 14.56 1.05
CA LEU A 73 -27.27 14.03 2.38
C LEU A 73 -28.48 13.07 2.31
N ALA A 74 -29.45 13.38 1.45
CA ALA A 74 -30.65 12.57 1.26
C ALA A 74 -30.39 11.18 0.69
N ASP A 75 -29.22 10.97 0.05
CA ASP A 75 -28.84 9.67 -0.51
C ASP A 75 -28.29 8.72 0.57
N TYR A 76 -28.02 9.22 1.78
CA TYR A 76 -27.51 8.39 2.86
C TYR A 76 -28.65 7.57 3.49
N GLN A 77 -28.61 6.26 3.29
CA GLN A 77 -29.63 5.32 3.77
C GLN A 77 -29.35 4.75 5.17
N GLY A 78 -28.38 5.30 5.90
CA GLY A 78 -27.91 4.73 7.16
C GLY A 78 -26.88 3.61 6.98
N GLY A 79 -26.49 2.99 8.10
CA GLY A 79 -25.53 1.89 8.12
C GLY A 79 -24.12 2.29 8.59
N LYS A 80 -23.21 1.32 8.55
CA LYS A 80 -21.85 1.47 9.09
C LYS A 80 -20.85 2.05 8.10
N HIS A 81 -21.16 2.00 6.80
CA HIS A 81 -20.25 2.37 5.72
C HIS A 81 -20.80 3.56 4.95
N LEU A 82 -19.95 4.55 4.71
CA LEU A 82 -20.31 5.76 3.98
C LEU A 82 -19.19 6.14 3.02
N ALA A 83 -19.51 6.32 1.73
CA ALA A 83 -18.58 6.87 0.75
C ALA A 83 -19.12 8.19 0.20
N LEU A 84 -18.33 9.26 0.27
CA LEU A 84 -18.73 10.63 -0.07
C LEU A 84 -17.86 11.23 -1.17
N ALA A 85 -18.50 11.95 -2.09
CA ALA A 85 -17.83 12.86 -3.03
C ALA A 85 -18.56 14.20 -3.08
N CYS A 86 -18.23 15.10 -2.14
CA CYS A 86 -18.89 16.40 -1.95
C CYS A 86 -18.02 17.60 -2.41
N THR A 87 -16.90 17.34 -3.09
CA THR A 87 -16.03 18.35 -3.70
C THR A 87 -15.68 17.95 -5.13
N GLN A 88 -15.22 18.92 -5.93
CA GLN A 88 -14.93 18.71 -7.37
C GLN A 88 -16.14 18.18 -8.15
N THR A 89 -17.28 18.82 -7.90
CA THR A 89 -18.56 18.52 -8.52
C THR A 89 -18.80 19.45 -9.72
N GLU A 90 -19.82 19.15 -10.50
CA GLU A 90 -20.36 20.01 -11.56
C GLU A 90 -21.22 21.18 -11.03
N LEU A 91 -21.40 21.30 -9.71
CA LEU A 91 -22.16 22.37 -9.08
C LEU A 91 -21.43 23.72 -9.19
N SER A 92 -22.18 24.81 -9.08
CA SER A 92 -21.59 26.14 -8.89
C SER A 92 -20.76 26.19 -7.60
N ALA A 93 -19.77 27.08 -7.54
CA ALA A 93 -18.91 27.22 -6.36
C ALA A 93 -19.71 27.46 -5.05
N ALA A 94 -20.79 28.23 -5.12
CA ALA A 94 -21.68 28.48 -3.99
C ALA A 94 -22.45 27.23 -3.56
N ALA A 95 -22.99 26.47 -4.52
CA ALA A 95 -23.73 25.24 -4.24
C ALA A 95 -22.80 24.14 -3.69
N GLN A 96 -21.60 23.97 -4.25
CA GLN A 96 -20.61 23.03 -3.73
C GLN A 96 -20.16 23.42 -2.31
N LYS A 97 -19.95 24.71 -2.03
CA LYS A 97 -19.62 25.18 -0.68
C LYS A 97 -20.74 24.86 0.31
N LYS A 98 -21.99 25.07 -0.09
CA LYS A 98 -23.16 24.72 0.73
C LYS A 98 -23.18 23.22 1.01
N LEU A 99 -23.05 22.39 -0.02
CA LEU A 99 -23.03 20.93 0.11
C LEU A 99 -21.92 20.45 1.07
N LEU A 100 -20.70 20.96 0.87
CA LEU A 100 -19.55 20.64 1.72
C LEU A 100 -19.83 21.01 3.18
N ASN A 101 -20.34 22.21 3.43
CA ASN A 101 -20.64 22.66 4.80
C ASN A 101 -21.73 21.80 5.45
N SER A 102 -22.77 21.44 4.71
CA SER A 102 -23.82 20.55 5.22
C SER A 102 -23.27 19.17 5.60
N TRP A 103 -22.31 18.63 4.84
CA TRP A 103 -21.61 17.41 5.25
C TRP A 103 -20.72 17.61 6.48
N CYS A 104 -19.96 18.71 6.55
CA CYS A 104 -19.14 19.01 7.73
C CYS A 104 -19.97 19.14 9.02
N GLU A 105 -21.18 19.69 8.93
CA GLU A 105 -22.11 19.78 10.06
C GLU A 105 -22.72 18.43 10.42
N TYR A 106 -23.00 17.58 9.43
CA TYR A 106 -23.72 16.32 9.62
C TYR A 106 -22.82 15.16 10.05
N LEU A 107 -21.59 15.05 9.54
CA LEU A 107 -20.67 13.95 9.85
C LEU A 107 -20.51 13.70 11.37
N PRO A 108 -20.24 14.72 12.23
CA PRO A 108 -20.08 14.51 13.67
C PRO A 108 -21.35 13.96 14.36
N GLN A 109 -22.51 14.09 13.73
CA GLN A 109 -23.79 13.62 14.28
C GLN A 109 -24.05 12.14 13.98
N LEU A 110 -23.28 11.51 13.08
CA LEU A 110 -23.49 10.13 12.65
C LEU A 110 -23.02 9.14 13.72
N GLN A 111 -23.98 8.56 14.44
CA GLN A 111 -23.74 7.63 15.56
C GLN A 111 -23.53 6.17 15.14
N GLN A 112 -23.67 5.86 13.84
CA GLN A 112 -23.64 4.49 13.31
C GLN A 112 -22.50 4.23 12.33
N VAL A 113 -21.91 5.28 11.73
CA VAL A 113 -20.85 5.11 10.73
C VAL A 113 -19.55 4.73 11.40
N GLU A 114 -18.98 3.60 10.98
CA GLU A 114 -17.70 3.08 11.44
C GLU A 114 -16.61 3.25 10.37
N PHE A 115 -16.96 3.24 9.07
CA PHE A 115 -16.00 3.43 7.97
C PHE A 115 -16.46 4.54 7.03
N LEU A 116 -15.57 5.50 6.78
CA LEU A 116 -15.79 6.63 5.89
C LEU A 116 -14.77 6.65 4.75
N TRP A 117 -15.24 6.72 3.51
CA TRP A 117 -14.43 6.99 2.33
C TRP A 117 -14.73 8.38 1.79
N LEU A 118 -13.71 9.23 1.72
CA LEU A 118 -13.76 10.52 1.05
C LEU A 118 -13.11 10.40 -0.32
N GLN A 119 -13.95 10.31 -1.35
CA GLN A 119 -13.59 9.93 -2.73
C GLN A 119 -13.25 11.13 -3.64
N SER A 120 -13.33 12.34 -3.12
CA SER A 120 -12.96 13.60 -3.79
C SER A 120 -11.97 14.40 -2.94
N ARG A 121 -11.45 15.52 -3.46
CA ARG A 121 -10.49 16.37 -2.73
C ARG A 121 -10.98 16.74 -1.32
N VAL A 122 -10.24 16.39 -0.28
CA VAL A 122 -10.59 16.70 1.11
C VAL A 122 -9.97 18.02 1.58
N PRO A 123 -10.76 19.07 1.88
CA PRO A 123 -10.29 20.27 2.57
C PRO A 123 -10.20 20.04 4.09
N GLN A 124 -9.45 20.89 4.80
CA GLN A 124 -9.25 20.80 6.27
C GLN A 124 -10.57 20.64 7.04
N GLN A 125 -11.57 21.48 6.78
CA GLN A 125 -12.86 21.42 7.50
C GLN A 125 -13.61 20.08 7.36
N LEU A 126 -13.43 19.37 6.24
CA LEU A 126 -14.07 18.07 6.04
C LEU A 126 -13.30 16.97 6.77
N PHE A 127 -11.97 17.08 6.81
CA PHE A 127 -11.13 16.20 7.62
C PHE A 127 -11.43 16.35 9.11
N ASP A 128 -11.53 17.58 9.59
CA ASP A 128 -11.83 17.87 10.99
C ASP A 128 -13.22 17.32 11.38
N ALA A 129 -14.22 17.53 10.51
CA ALA A 129 -15.56 16.98 10.71
C ALA A 129 -15.60 15.44 10.70
N ALA A 130 -14.83 14.80 9.83
CA ALA A 130 -14.68 13.36 9.82
C ALA A 130 -14.04 12.85 11.12
N CYS A 131 -12.99 13.50 11.61
CA CYS A 131 -12.32 13.09 12.85
C CYS A 131 -13.19 13.24 14.10
N ALA A 132 -14.20 14.11 14.06
CA ALA A 132 -15.17 14.30 15.14
C ALA A 132 -16.29 13.24 15.17
N MET A 133 -16.27 12.26 14.26
CA MET A 133 -17.27 11.19 14.23
C MET A 133 -17.09 10.20 15.40
N PRO A 134 -18.14 9.93 16.19
CA PRO A 134 -18.02 9.26 17.50
C PRO A 134 -17.68 7.76 17.44
N LYS A 135 -17.88 7.09 16.31
CA LYS A 135 -17.62 5.65 16.14
C LYS A 135 -16.69 5.33 14.97
N LEU A 136 -15.94 6.31 14.48
CA LEU A 136 -15.07 6.13 13.33
C LEU A 136 -13.91 5.16 13.66
N LYS A 137 -13.85 4.05 12.94
CA LYS A 137 -12.80 3.03 13.00
C LYS A 137 -11.94 3.01 11.76
N GLY A 138 -12.50 3.37 10.61
CA GLY A 138 -11.80 3.43 9.33
C GLY A 138 -12.01 4.76 8.62
N LEU A 139 -10.91 5.41 8.26
CA LEU A 139 -10.93 6.63 7.45
C LEU A 139 -10.07 6.45 6.20
N TYR A 140 -10.71 6.54 5.04
CA TYR A 140 -10.05 6.58 3.75
C TYR A 140 -10.20 7.96 3.14
N ILE A 141 -9.08 8.60 2.83
CA ILE A 141 -9.01 9.86 2.08
C ILE A 141 -8.31 9.58 0.77
N LYS A 142 -8.99 9.81 -0.36
CA LYS A 142 -8.39 9.63 -1.68
C LYS A 142 -7.23 10.60 -1.92
N TRP A 143 -7.42 11.87 -1.58
CA TRP A 143 -6.40 12.92 -1.61
C TRP A 143 -6.96 14.21 -0.98
N GLY A 144 -6.09 15.11 -0.57
CA GLY A 144 -6.53 16.32 0.15
C GLY A 144 -5.60 17.52 0.05
N GLY A 145 -6.15 18.66 0.46
CA GLY A 145 -5.41 19.91 0.66
C GLY A 145 -5.28 20.27 2.13
N MET A 146 -5.26 19.27 3.01
CA MET A 146 -5.13 19.43 4.46
C MET A 146 -3.69 19.82 4.78
N THR A 147 -3.51 20.70 5.76
CA THR A 147 -2.19 21.12 6.21
C THR A 147 -1.90 20.66 7.63
N SER A 148 -2.93 20.38 8.44
CA SER A 148 -2.79 19.92 9.82
C SER A 148 -3.44 18.56 10.02
N ALA A 149 -2.74 17.65 10.71
CA ALA A 149 -3.30 16.37 11.14
C ALA A 149 -3.98 16.44 12.52
N ALA A 150 -3.93 17.59 13.22
CA ALA A 150 -4.26 17.71 14.64
C ALA A 150 -5.64 17.16 15.04
N ALA A 151 -6.66 17.30 14.17
CA ALA A 151 -8.01 16.83 14.46
C ALA A 151 -8.10 15.30 14.65
N ILE A 152 -7.13 14.54 14.14
CA ILE A 152 -7.18 13.07 14.18
C ILE A 152 -7.10 12.49 15.59
N SER A 153 -6.59 13.24 16.57
CA SER A 153 -6.58 12.83 17.99
C SER A 153 -7.99 12.63 18.55
N ALA A 154 -9.00 13.32 17.99
CA ALA A 154 -10.41 13.12 18.36
C ALA A 154 -10.94 11.74 17.90
N ALA A 155 -10.32 11.13 16.88
CA ALA A 155 -10.73 9.87 16.30
C ALA A 155 -10.01 8.67 16.98
N GLY A 156 -10.03 8.62 18.32
CA GLY A 156 -9.27 7.65 19.12
C GLY A 156 -9.64 6.17 18.94
N GLN A 157 -10.70 5.86 18.19
CA GLN A 157 -11.09 4.49 17.82
C GLN A 157 -10.54 4.06 16.44
N LEU A 158 -9.80 4.92 15.75
CA LEU A 158 -9.23 4.61 14.44
C LEU A 158 -8.32 3.38 14.52
N THR A 159 -8.67 2.39 13.70
CA THR A 159 -7.94 1.14 13.52
C THR A 159 -7.35 1.06 12.11
N TYR A 160 -7.97 1.71 11.13
CA TYR A 160 -7.57 1.71 9.73
C TYR A 160 -7.53 3.15 9.20
N LEU A 161 -6.39 3.58 8.67
CA LEU A 161 -6.22 4.93 8.15
C LEU A 161 -5.53 4.89 6.79
N HIS A 162 -6.14 5.53 5.80
CA HIS A 162 -5.52 5.83 4.51
C HIS A 162 -5.58 7.33 4.26
N LEU A 163 -4.40 7.95 4.18
CA LEU A 163 -4.21 9.33 3.78
C LEU A 163 -3.56 9.34 2.39
N GLY A 164 -4.41 9.43 1.37
CA GLY A 164 -3.98 9.59 -0.02
C GLY A 164 -3.29 10.93 -0.24
N SER A 165 -2.74 11.13 -1.44
CA SER A 165 -1.90 12.28 -1.82
C SER A 165 -2.22 13.61 -1.12
N THR A 166 -1.44 13.95 -0.08
CA THR A 166 -1.59 15.18 0.73
C THR A 166 -0.21 15.77 1.10
N PRO A 167 0.51 16.36 0.13
CA PRO A 167 1.93 16.71 0.29
C PRO A 167 2.24 17.79 1.33
N SER A 168 1.25 18.57 1.74
CA SER A 168 1.41 19.68 2.70
C SER A 168 1.04 19.31 4.14
N LEU A 169 0.55 18.08 4.39
CA LEU A 169 0.10 17.65 5.72
C LEU A 169 1.29 17.55 6.69
N GLN A 170 1.25 18.34 7.76
CA GLN A 170 2.28 18.36 8.81
C GLN A 170 1.78 19.06 10.09
N PRO A 171 2.36 18.78 11.26
CA PRO A 171 3.22 17.63 11.55
C PRO A 171 2.43 16.30 11.57
N LEU A 172 3.14 15.17 11.64
CA LEU A 172 2.55 13.84 11.76
C LEU A 172 2.61 13.26 13.18
N ASP A 173 3.23 13.96 14.14
CA ASP A 173 3.46 13.48 15.50
C ASP A 173 2.18 13.01 16.21
N VAL A 174 1.05 13.69 15.95
CA VAL A 174 -0.27 13.34 16.52
C VAL A 174 -0.73 11.93 16.11
N LEU A 175 -0.24 11.37 15.00
CA LEU A 175 -0.56 10.00 14.61
C LEU A 175 -0.05 8.99 15.65
N SER A 176 0.99 9.33 16.42
CA SER A 176 1.55 8.47 17.46
C SER A 176 0.58 8.19 18.62
N GLU A 177 -0.46 9.01 18.78
CA GLU A 177 -1.52 8.83 19.77
C GLU A 177 -2.49 7.69 19.38
N LEU A 178 -2.55 7.33 18.10
CA LEU A 178 -3.46 6.33 17.55
C LEU A 178 -2.92 4.90 17.72
N THR A 179 -2.56 4.54 18.94
CA THR A 179 -1.88 3.27 19.30
C THR A 179 -2.68 1.99 18.97
N GLN A 180 -3.96 2.12 18.62
CA GLN A 180 -4.82 1.02 18.16
C GLN A 180 -4.79 0.81 16.64
N LEU A 181 -4.06 1.63 15.88
CA LEU A 181 -3.91 1.47 14.43
C LEU A 181 -3.32 0.10 14.09
N ARG A 182 -3.99 -0.59 13.17
CA ARG A 182 -3.54 -1.85 12.56
C ARG A 182 -3.09 -1.66 11.13
N TRP A 183 -3.69 -0.70 10.42
CA TRP A 183 -3.32 -0.34 9.07
C TRP A 183 -3.15 1.15 8.90
N LEU A 184 -1.99 1.52 8.36
CA LEU A 184 -1.66 2.89 8.03
C LEU A 184 -1.12 2.95 6.59
N GLU A 185 -1.80 3.71 5.74
CA GLU A 185 -1.38 3.95 4.35
C GLU A 185 -1.21 5.46 4.15
N LEU A 186 0.01 5.88 3.82
CA LEU A 186 0.40 7.28 3.60
C LEU A 186 0.93 7.45 2.18
N GLU A 187 0.26 8.26 1.37
CA GLU A 187 0.66 8.55 0.00
C GLU A 187 1.05 10.01 -0.14
N ASN A 188 2.24 10.25 -0.69
CA ASN A 188 2.76 11.57 -1.05
C ASN A 188 2.58 12.61 0.08
N ILE A 189 2.99 12.27 1.30
CA ILE A 189 3.02 13.16 2.45
C ILE A 189 4.48 13.44 2.81
N ARG A 190 4.96 14.67 2.53
CA ARG A 190 6.37 15.05 2.70
C ARG A 190 6.87 14.97 4.13
N ALA A 191 5.99 15.20 5.10
CA ALA A 191 6.33 15.08 6.52
C ALA A 191 6.74 13.65 6.92
N SER A 192 6.39 12.62 6.12
CA SER A 192 6.80 11.23 6.34
C SER A 192 8.30 10.97 6.10
N HIS A 193 9.11 12.00 5.79
CA HIS A 193 10.57 11.86 5.74
C HIS A 193 11.17 11.44 7.09
N ASP A 194 10.51 11.84 8.19
CA ASP A 194 10.74 11.31 9.53
C ASP A 194 9.60 10.38 9.93
N LEU A 195 9.95 9.15 10.32
CA LEU A 195 9.02 8.10 10.72
C LEU A 195 8.94 7.91 12.24
N SER A 196 9.53 8.81 13.02
CA SER A 196 9.56 8.77 14.49
C SER A 196 8.18 8.54 15.12
N PHE A 197 7.13 9.13 14.54
CA PHE A 197 5.73 8.97 14.94
C PHE A 197 5.20 7.52 14.89
N LEU A 198 5.85 6.62 14.14
CA LEU A 198 5.46 5.20 14.08
C LEU A 198 5.85 4.42 15.34
N THR A 199 6.83 4.91 16.11
CA THR A 199 7.42 4.15 17.23
C THR A 199 6.38 3.65 18.24
N PRO A 200 5.34 4.42 18.62
CA PRO A 200 4.31 3.95 19.55
C PRO A 200 3.25 3.03 18.93
N LEU A 201 3.19 2.92 17.59
CA LEU A 201 2.13 2.21 16.86
C LEU A 201 2.38 0.71 16.76
N THR A 202 2.73 0.08 17.89
CA THR A 202 3.17 -1.32 17.99
C THR A 202 2.11 -2.37 17.61
N ALA A 203 0.85 -1.95 17.45
CA ALA A 203 -0.26 -2.77 16.96
C ALA A 203 -0.34 -2.83 15.42
N LEU A 204 0.47 -2.06 14.69
CA LEU A 204 0.47 -2.05 13.23
C LEU A 204 0.80 -3.42 12.64
N ARG A 205 -0.01 -3.81 11.66
CA ARG A 205 0.10 -5.04 10.87
C ARG A 205 0.35 -4.76 9.40
N GLY A 206 -0.25 -3.70 8.88
CA GLY A 206 -0.02 -3.19 7.53
C GLY A 206 0.49 -1.75 7.55
N LEU A 207 1.56 -1.49 6.80
CA LEU A 207 2.09 -0.16 6.57
C LEU A 207 2.36 0.04 5.08
N SER A 208 1.81 1.11 4.51
CA SER A 208 2.16 1.59 3.18
C SER A 208 2.73 3.00 3.28
N LEU A 209 3.94 3.19 2.77
CA LEU A 209 4.55 4.49 2.54
C LEU A 209 4.81 4.62 1.04
N THR A 210 4.10 5.53 0.40
CA THR A 210 4.25 5.73 -1.04
C THR A 210 4.58 7.18 -1.38
N GLY A 211 5.48 7.36 -2.33
CA GLY A 211 5.66 8.64 -2.99
C GLY A 211 4.48 8.98 -3.92
N ASP A 212 4.65 10.05 -4.70
CA ASP A 212 3.69 10.40 -5.74
C ASP A 212 3.83 9.46 -6.94
N SER A 213 2.88 8.56 -7.14
CA SER A 213 2.89 7.61 -8.27
C SER A 213 2.72 8.28 -9.64
N ASN A 214 2.34 9.57 -9.68
CA ASN A 214 2.21 10.35 -10.91
C ASN A 214 3.47 11.18 -11.22
N SER A 215 4.53 11.04 -10.41
CA SER A 215 5.74 11.84 -10.49
C SER A 215 6.98 10.96 -10.46
N LEU A 216 8.07 11.45 -11.07
CA LEU A 216 9.40 10.85 -10.95
C LEU A 216 10.04 11.14 -9.58
N LYS A 217 9.42 11.98 -8.74
CA LYS A 217 9.95 12.37 -7.44
C LYS A 217 9.60 11.31 -6.39
N THR A 218 10.64 10.70 -5.82
CA THR A 218 10.48 9.79 -4.70
C THR A 218 10.25 10.52 -3.39
N LEU A 219 9.50 9.90 -2.48
CA LEU A 219 9.46 10.28 -1.07
C LEU A 219 10.82 9.91 -0.45
N LYS A 220 11.55 10.90 0.07
CA LYS A 220 12.81 10.69 0.76
C LYS A 220 12.53 10.35 2.21
N LEU A 221 13.08 9.24 2.69
CA LEU A 221 13.06 8.86 4.10
C LEU A 221 14.45 9.01 4.68
N ASN A 222 14.58 9.70 5.81
CA ASN A 222 15.85 9.83 6.52
C ASN A 222 16.33 8.46 7.01
N SER A 223 15.40 7.66 7.56
CA SER A 223 15.69 6.31 8.04
C SER A 223 14.39 5.50 8.17
N ILE A 224 14.52 4.18 8.08
CA ILE A 224 13.46 3.23 8.42
C ILE A 224 13.64 2.58 9.81
N ALA A 225 14.59 3.07 10.63
CA ALA A 225 14.82 2.57 12.00
C ALA A 225 13.56 2.52 12.90
N PRO A 226 12.61 3.48 12.83
CA PRO A 226 11.38 3.40 13.61
C PRO A 226 10.54 2.15 13.34
N LEU A 227 10.66 1.53 12.15
CA LEU A 227 9.95 0.28 11.82
C LEU A 227 10.33 -0.87 12.75
N LEU A 228 11.51 -0.85 13.36
CA LEU A 228 11.95 -1.89 14.30
C LEU A 228 11.06 -2.01 15.54
N SER A 229 10.30 -0.97 15.89
CA SER A 229 9.30 -1.01 16.96
C SER A 229 8.06 -1.84 16.60
N LEU A 230 7.78 -2.00 15.31
CA LEU A 230 6.55 -2.59 14.77
C LEU A 230 6.67 -4.12 14.70
N LYS A 231 6.78 -4.77 15.85
CA LYS A 231 7.01 -6.23 15.93
C LYS A 231 5.87 -7.08 15.37
N GLN A 232 4.67 -6.49 15.19
CA GLN A 232 3.50 -7.14 14.59
C GLN A 232 3.32 -6.83 13.10
N LEU A 233 4.25 -6.09 12.48
CA LEU A 233 4.13 -5.69 11.08
C LEU A 233 4.30 -6.91 10.16
N GLN A 234 3.24 -7.25 9.43
CA GLN A 234 3.16 -8.42 8.54
C GLN A 234 3.18 -8.02 7.07
N TRP A 235 2.74 -6.80 6.75
CA TRP A 235 2.64 -6.29 5.39
C TRP A 235 3.30 -4.91 5.32
N LEU A 236 4.28 -4.76 4.43
CA LEU A 236 5.01 -3.51 4.22
C LEU A 236 5.07 -3.16 2.74
N GLN A 237 4.69 -1.94 2.40
CA GLN A 237 4.86 -1.37 1.07
C GLN A 237 5.71 -0.10 1.13
N LEU A 238 6.80 -0.08 0.37
CA LEU A 238 7.67 1.07 0.13
C LEU A 238 7.76 1.30 -1.39
N GLN A 239 6.84 2.10 -1.94
CA GLN A 239 6.77 2.38 -3.38
C GLN A 239 7.07 3.85 -3.67
N THR A 240 7.86 4.12 -4.70
CA THR A 240 8.29 5.49 -5.04
C THR A 240 8.96 6.16 -3.83
N VAL A 241 9.74 5.37 -3.10
CA VAL A 241 10.48 5.76 -1.88
C VAL A 241 11.98 5.63 -2.17
N ASP A 242 12.77 6.51 -1.54
CA ASP A 242 14.23 6.43 -1.48
C ASP A 242 14.65 6.64 -0.02
N ILE A 243 15.35 5.65 0.53
CA ILE A 243 15.91 5.71 1.89
C ILE A 243 17.31 6.30 1.76
N GLU A 244 17.68 7.23 2.63
CA GLU A 244 18.94 7.98 2.53
C GLU A 244 20.18 7.08 2.39
N ASP A 245 20.28 6.01 3.19
CA ASP A 245 21.36 5.03 3.15
C ASP A 245 21.16 3.90 2.10
N GLN A 246 19.99 3.87 1.44
CA GLN A 246 19.52 2.83 0.53
C GLN A 246 19.57 1.40 1.10
N SER A 247 19.69 1.23 2.42
CA SER A 247 19.82 -0.09 3.04
C SER A 247 18.47 -0.73 3.31
N LEU A 248 18.40 -2.05 3.10
CA LEU A 248 17.25 -2.88 3.45
C LEU A 248 17.51 -3.77 4.68
N GLU A 249 18.67 -3.61 5.35
CA GLU A 249 19.08 -4.45 6.48
C GLU A 249 18.06 -4.44 7.62
N LEU A 250 17.50 -3.27 7.93
CA LEU A 250 16.52 -3.12 9.00
C LEU A 250 15.20 -3.85 8.72
N ILE A 251 14.85 -4.07 7.44
CA ILE A 251 13.68 -4.87 7.05
C ILE A 251 13.92 -6.35 7.41
N ALA A 252 15.15 -6.85 7.30
CA ALA A 252 15.48 -8.22 7.66
C ALA A 252 15.17 -8.52 9.14
N MET A 253 15.23 -7.50 10.00
CA MET A 253 15.01 -7.58 11.44
C MET A 253 13.52 -7.54 11.87
N LEU A 254 12.57 -7.42 10.93
CA LEU A 254 11.14 -7.37 11.21
C LEU A 254 10.56 -8.79 11.35
N PRO A 255 10.31 -9.28 12.59
CA PRO A 255 10.13 -10.71 12.84
C PRO A 255 8.83 -11.29 12.27
N ALA A 256 7.80 -10.45 12.12
CA ALA A 256 6.48 -10.87 11.66
C ALA A 256 6.24 -10.57 10.16
N LEU A 257 7.19 -9.92 9.46
CA LEU A 257 6.98 -9.49 8.09
C LEU A 257 6.81 -10.69 7.16
N LYS A 258 5.74 -10.70 6.36
CA LYS A 258 5.39 -11.77 5.41
C LYS A 258 5.26 -11.28 3.97
N GLN A 259 4.77 -10.06 3.79
CA GLN A 259 4.59 -9.45 2.47
C GLN A 259 5.36 -8.14 2.38
N LEU A 260 6.19 -8.02 1.34
CA LEU A 260 6.99 -6.83 1.08
C LEU A 260 6.83 -6.38 -0.38
N LEU A 261 6.39 -5.14 -0.56
CA LEU A 261 6.30 -4.51 -1.87
C LEU A 261 7.32 -3.37 -1.96
N LEU A 262 8.28 -3.50 -2.88
CA LEU A 262 9.33 -2.50 -3.10
C LEU A 262 9.28 -1.95 -4.53
N SER A 263 9.62 -0.68 -4.70
CA SER A 263 10.01 -0.18 -6.02
C SER A 263 11.38 -0.72 -6.41
N ASN A 264 11.61 -0.87 -7.71
CA ASN A 264 12.89 -1.29 -8.27
C ASN A 264 13.93 -0.14 -8.25
N THR A 265 14.07 0.52 -7.11
CA THR A 265 14.87 1.72 -6.86
C THR A 265 16.02 1.48 -5.88
N PHE A 266 16.09 0.29 -5.28
CA PHE A 266 17.16 -0.12 -4.37
C PHE A 266 18.29 -0.86 -5.09
N PRO A 267 19.54 -0.83 -4.61
CA PRO A 267 20.63 -1.61 -5.18
C PRO A 267 20.29 -3.10 -5.24
N MET A 268 20.69 -3.78 -6.32
CA MET A 268 20.46 -5.22 -6.48
C MET A 268 21.01 -6.04 -5.29
N ALA A 269 22.19 -5.65 -4.79
CA ALA A 269 22.82 -6.34 -3.67
C ALA A 269 21.98 -6.30 -2.39
N GLU A 270 21.37 -5.16 -2.06
CA GLU A 270 20.50 -5.04 -0.87
C GLU A 270 19.27 -5.93 -0.98
N ILE A 271 18.65 -5.98 -2.17
CA ILE A 271 17.50 -6.84 -2.44
C ILE A 271 17.90 -8.33 -2.35
N ALA A 272 19.03 -8.70 -2.95
CA ALA A 272 19.53 -10.08 -2.93
C ALA A 272 19.95 -10.54 -1.52
N LEU A 273 20.59 -9.66 -0.73
CA LEU A 273 20.92 -9.91 0.67
C LEU A 273 19.65 -10.17 1.49
N LEU A 274 18.63 -9.31 1.33
CA LEU A 274 17.36 -9.48 2.03
C LEU A 274 16.65 -10.78 1.62
N ALA A 275 16.64 -11.11 0.33
CA ALA A 275 16.07 -12.36 -0.18
C ALA A 275 16.75 -13.61 0.41
N GLY A 276 18.07 -13.58 0.60
CA GLY A 276 18.81 -14.66 1.26
C GLY A 276 18.59 -14.75 2.78
N ARG A 277 18.52 -13.60 3.46
CA ARG A 277 18.30 -13.53 4.93
C ARG A 277 16.85 -13.84 5.33
N ARG A 278 15.88 -13.53 4.48
CA ARG A 278 14.43 -13.65 4.76
C ARG A 278 13.67 -14.32 3.61
N PRO A 279 13.98 -15.59 3.29
CA PRO A 279 13.26 -16.35 2.26
C PRO A 279 11.80 -16.66 2.65
N ASP A 280 11.37 -16.33 3.86
CA ASP A 280 9.98 -16.44 4.34
C ASP A 280 9.08 -15.24 3.96
N ILE A 281 9.69 -14.15 3.46
CA ILE A 281 8.98 -12.97 2.97
C ILE A 281 8.67 -13.12 1.49
N HIS A 282 7.42 -12.90 1.10
CA HIS A 282 7.04 -12.75 -0.29
C HIS A 282 7.35 -11.34 -0.81
N CYS A 283 8.16 -11.26 -1.87
CA CYS A 283 8.51 -10.03 -2.58
C CYS A 283 8.82 -10.34 -4.05
N ASP A 284 8.17 -9.63 -4.98
CA ASP A 284 8.40 -9.82 -6.43
C ASP A 284 9.85 -9.54 -6.86
N LEU A 285 10.57 -8.68 -6.11
CA LEU A 285 11.97 -8.38 -6.38
C LEU A 285 12.95 -9.42 -5.81
N PHE A 286 12.49 -10.47 -5.12
CA PHE A 286 13.37 -11.58 -4.70
C PHE A 286 13.73 -12.52 -5.86
N GLN A 287 13.34 -12.16 -7.09
CA GLN A 287 13.84 -12.74 -8.32
C GLN A 287 14.86 -11.81 -8.98
N PRO A 288 15.86 -12.33 -9.71
CA PRO A 288 16.88 -11.51 -10.37
C PRO A 288 16.35 -10.69 -11.56
N CYS A 289 15.18 -11.06 -12.09
CA CYS A 289 14.52 -10.34 -13.17
C CYS A 289 13.01 -10.61 -13.15
N SER A 290 12.25 -9.70 -13.75
CA SER A 290 10.82 -9.86 -13.96
C SER A 290 10.50 -11.05 -14.88
N GLU A 291 9.23 -11.45 -14.90
CA GLU A 291 8.69 -12.24 -16.00
C GLU A 291 8.82 -11.52 -17.34
N VAL A 292 8.71 -12.30 -18.42
CA VAL A 292 8.72 -11.76 -19.78
C VAL A 292 7.48 -10.91 -20.02
N VAL A 293 7.69 -9.68 -20.49
CA VAL A 293 6.61 -8.77 -20.85
C VAL A 293 6.42 -8.69 -22.36
N SER A 294 5.15 -8.53 -22.76
CA SER A 294 4.73 -8.50 -24.17
C SER A 294 4.29 -7.12 -24.67
N TRP A 295 4.19 -6.12 -23.80
CA TRP A 295 3.78 -4.75 -24.15
C TRP A 295 4.88 -3.94 -24.86
N THR A 296 6.12 -4.43 -24.87
CA THR A 296 7.25 -3.82 -25.59
C THR A 296 8.03 -4.87 -26.36
N LYS A 297 8.61 -4.45 -27.49
CA LYS A 297 9.40 -5.31 -28.38
C LYS A 297 10.87 -4.92 -28.34
N CYS A 298 11.74 -5.91 -28.46
CA CYS A 298 13.16 -5.67 -28.64
C CYS A 298 13.41 -4.88 -29.92
N LYS A 299 14.16 -3.78 -29.84
CA LYS A 299 14.52 -2.97 -31.01
C LYS A 299 15.39 -3.73 -32.03
N LYS A 300 16.12 -4.76 -31.61
CA LYS A 300 17.03 -5.55 -32.45
C LYS A 300 16.34 -6.72 -33.15
N CYS A 301 15.69 -7.61 -32.41
CA CYS A 301 15.05 -8.81 -32.97
C CYS A 301 13.53 -8.72 -33.14
N GLN A 302 12.89 -7.61 -32.71
CA GLN A 302 11.45 -7.38 -32.79
C GLN A 302 10.56 -8.36 -32.00
N ASN A 303 11.16 -9.29 -31.25
CA ASN A 303 10.43 -10.19 -30.36
C ASN A 303 9.98 -9.47 -29.08
N ALA A 304 8.78 -9.81 -28.60
CA ALA A 304 8.21 -9.33 -27.35
C ALA A 304 8.66 -10.22 -26.17
N THR A 305 9.98 -10.22 -25.93
CA THR A 305 10.66 -11.10 -24.96
C THR A 305 11.50 -10.27 -23.99
N MET A 306 10.94 -9.17 -23.50
CA MET A 306 11.66 -8.21 -22.67
C MET A 306 11.52 -8.58 -21.19
N VAL A 307 12.58 -8.39 -20.41
CA VAL A 307 12.60 -8.54 -18.95
C VAL A 307 13.23 -7.30 -18.32
N MET A 308 12.79 -6.94 -17.12
CA MET A 308 13.43 -5.93 -16.29
C MET A 308 14.35 -6.65 -15.30
N LEU A 309 15.60 -6.21 -15.18
CA LEU A 309 16.47 -6.75 -14.15
C LEU A 309 16.10 -6.16 -12.78
N THR A 310 16.43 -6.88 -11.72
CA THR A 310 16.25 -6.39 -10.36
C THR A 310 17.40 -5.46 -9.96
N GLY A 311 17.07 -4.35 -9.30
CA GLY A 311 17.99 -3.34 -8.85
C GLY A 311 17.88 -2.00 -9.57
N LYS A 312 18.26 -0.95 -8.85
CA LYS A 312 18.27 0.45 -9.27
C LYS A 312 19.00 0.67 -10.59
N GLY A 313 18.38 1.44 -11.48
CA GLY A 313 19.00 1.91 -12.73
C GLY A 313 19.20 0.82 -13.78
N THR A 314 18.57 -0.33 -13.62
CA THR A 314 18.67 -1.41 -14.59
C THR A 314 17.73 -1.21 -15.79
N PRO A 315 18.17 -1.54 -17.01
CA PRO A 315 17.33 -1.39 -18.21
C PRO A 315 16.45 -2.62 -18.45
N TRP A 316 15.45 -2.43 -19.32
CA TRP A 316 14.75 -3.53 -19.99
C TRP A 316 15.69 -4.21 -20.99
N LEU A 317 15.79 -5.54 -20.93
CA LEU A 317 16.66 -6.35 -21.76
C LEU A 317 15.87 -7.42 -22.51
N CYS A 318 16.30 -7.77 -23.72
CA CYS A 318 15.70 -8.86 -24.48
C CYS A 318 16.34 -10.18 -24.07
N THR A 319 15.53 -11.19 -23.74
CA THR A 319 16.03 -12.50 -23.32
C THR A 319 16.86 -13.20 -24.39
N SER A 320 16.65 -12.90 -25.68
CA SER A 320 17.46 -13.45 -26.78
C SER A 320 18.69 -12.59 -27.10
N CYS A 321 18.53 -11.27 -27.26
CA CYS A 321 19.63 -10.41 -27.70
C CYS A 321 20.64 -10.06 -26.60
N ASP A 322 20.19 -10.06 -25.34
CA ASP A 322 20.97 -9.61 -24.18
C ASP A 322 21.24 -10.76 -23.18
N TRP A 323 21.06 -12.01 -23.62
CA TRP A 323 21.18 -13.22 -22.79
C TRP A 323 22.42 -13.23 -21.89
N ALA A 324 23.60 -12.91 -22.43
CA ALA A 324 24.85 -12.94 -21.65
C ALA A 324 24.86 -11.93 -20.49
N ARG A 325 24.22 -10.77 -20.69
CA ARG A 325 24.10 -9.74 -19.64
C ARG A 325 23.09 -10.17 -18.57
N ILE A 326 21.97 -10.75 -19.00
CA ILE A 326 20.94 -11.30 -18.10
C ILE A 326 21.55 -12.43 -17.26
N SER A 327 22.26 -13.39 -17.89
CA SER A 327 22.90 -14.52 -17.19
C SER A 327 23.85 -14.04 -16.11
N ARG A 328 24.79 -13.13 -16.43
CA ARG A 328 25.73 -12.59 -15.44
C ARG A 328 25.03 -11.93 -14.25
N HIS A 329 23.94 -11.19 -14.51
CA HIS A 329 23.16 -10.55 -13.46
C HIS A 329 22.45 -11.59 -12.57
N GLN A 330 21.85 -12.61 -13.18
CA GLN A 330 21.18 -13.70 -12.48
C GLN A 330 22.16 -14.55 -11.64
N ASP A 331 23.36 -14.79 -12.15
CA ASP A 331 24.40 -15.53 -11.44
C ASP A 331 24.89 -14.75 -10.22
N GLU A 332 25.13 -13.43 -10.38
CA GLU A 332 25.55 -12.57 -9.28
C GLU A 332 24.46 -12.43 -8.20
N PHE A 333 23.21 -12.21 -8.59
CA PHE A 333 22.08 -12.16 -7.65
C PHE A 333 22.00 -13.46 -6.83
N ARG A 334 22.03 -14.62 -7.51
CA ARG A 334 21.98 -15.93 -6.84
C ARG A 334 23.16 -16.17 -5.91
N ARG A 335 24.37 -15.72 -6.29
CA ARG A 335 25.56 -15.80 -5.44
C ARG A 335 25.38 -15.02 -4.13
N ILE A 336 24.84 -13.80 -4.20
CA ILE A 336 24.57 -12.97 -3.01
C ILE A 336 23.51 -13.63 -2.13
N VAL A 337 22.40 -14.09 -2.71
CA VAL A 337 21.33 -14.79 -1.99
C VAL A 337 21.87 -16.01 -1.23
N GLN A 338 22.68 -16.85 -1.90
CA GLN A 338 23.26 -18.05 -1.30
C GLN A 338 24.20 -17.73 -0.13
N ASN A 339 25.04 -16.70 -0.28
CA ASN A 339 25.96 -16.29 0.77
C ASN A 339 25.25 -15.68 1.99
N ALA A 340 24.09 -15.06 1.77
CA ALA A 340 23.30 -14.42 2.83
C ALA A 340 22.40 -15.40 3.61
N ALA A 341 22.19 -16.60 3.08
CA ALA A 341 21.38 -17.65 3.71
C ALA A 341 22.16 -18.50 4.74
N LEU A 342 23.48 -18.30 4.83
CA LEU A 342 24.40 -18.98 5.76
C LEU A 342 24.47 -18.25 7.11
#